data_AF-A0A559PLC7-F1
#
_entry.id   AF-A0A559PLC7-F1
#
_cell.length_a   1.000
_cell.length_b   1.000
_cell.length_c   1.000
_cell.angle_alpha   90.00
_cell.angle_beta   90.00
_cell.angle_gamma   90.00
#
_symmetry.space_group_name_H-M   'P 1'
#
loop_
_entity.id
_entity.type
_entity.pdbx_description
1 polymer ?
#
loop_
_entity_poly.entity_id
_entity_poly.type
_entity_poly.pdbx_seq_one_letter_code
_entity_poly.pdbx_strand_id
1 'polypeptide(L)'
;MEGVKVRARRWFTTYRGIADANGNYSCDGTFRNPANYSIDWERYDFALQDGWLNGATYNSLKITGNWNLNLNSGEQEYYATIFRAAYHYYYKDINGLRRPPGNSFFRTQLKIRAYPQNLYDGNVLGRHKEERRFLGAQIKIYTYTRLAEDTYSTVIHELAHASHWNMWREADDFDDTESRIKESWAAGVEWNLSRSVYPNYSRGFGNVYTGVVVDMIDGLGGTDQVEGYTIRQIEDALRGKKSWINWRDNIKNKYNNGTENNLDALFNRWDF
;
A
#
# COMPACT_ATOMS: atom_id res chain seq x y z
N MET A 1 8.92 10.23 -11.91
CA MET A 1 7.94 9.52 -11.05
C MET A 1 6.55 9.84 -11.55
N GLU A 2 5.74 8.81 -11.78
CA GLU A 2 4.37 8.97 -12.28
C GLU A 2 3.38 9.50 -11.24
N GLY A 3 2.40 10.27 -11.69
CA GLY A 3 1.24 10.67 -10.91
C GLY A 3 1.46 11.87 -9.99
N VAL A 4 2.71 12.21 -9.68
CA VAL A 4 3.05 13.34 -8.81
C VAL A 4 2.51 14.66 -9.35
N LYS A 5 1.92 15.47 -8.47
CA LYS A 5 1.49 16.84 -8.77
C LYS A 5 2.69 17.78 -8.65
N VAL A 6 3.03 18.42 -9.77
CA VAL A 6 4.04 19.49 -9.83
C VAL A 6 3.33 20.83 -9.91
N ARG A 7 3.77 21.81 -9.13
CA ARG A 7 3.23 23.17 -9.12
C ARG A 7 4.31 24.16 -9.46
N ALA A 8 4.02 25.11 -10.35
CA ALA A 8 4.84 26.28 -10.60
C ALA A 8 4.11 27.51 -10.07
N ARG A 9 4.70 28.24 -9.11
CA ARG A 9 4.08 29.40 -8.46
C ARG A 9 4.92 30.66 -8.64
N ARG A 10 4.23 31.76 -8.97
CA ARG A 10 4.80 33.12 -8.96
C ARG A 10 3.75 34.08 -8.41
N TRP A 11 4.06 34.74 -7.29
CA TRP A 11 3.13 35.61 -6.55
C TRP A 11 1.80 34.90 -6.22
N PHE A 12 0.72 35.34 -6.86
CA PHE A 12 -0.65 34.87 -6.67
C PHE A 12 -1.08 33.84 -7.72
N THR A 13 -0.24 33.54 -8.72
CA THR A 13 -0.53 32.58 -9.79
C THR A 13 0.18 31.26 -9.52
N THR A 14 -0.55 30.16 -9.63
CA THR A 14 0.01 28.80 -9.53
C THR A 14 -0.51 27.95 -10.69
N TYR A 15 0.39 27.49 -11.54
CA TYR A 15 0.13 26.48 -12.57
C TYR A 15 0.46 25.09 -12.03
N ARG A 16 -0.24 24.07 -12.53
CA ARG A 16 -0.15 22.68 -12.04
C ARG A 16 -0.01 21.72 -13.20
N GLY A 17 0.76 20.65 -12.99
CA GLY A 17 0.92 19.54 -13.92
C GLY A 17 0.96 18.22 -13.16
N ILE A 18 0.67 17.12 -13.86
CA ILE A 18 0.82 15.76 -13.34
C ILE A 18 1.93 15.09 -14.13
N ALA A 19 2.85 14.44 -13.43
CA ALA A 19 3.93 13.69 -14.08
C ALA A 19 3.41 12.40 -14.72
N ASP A 20 3.86 12.10 -15.93
CA ASP A 20 3.56 10.89 -16.68
C ASP A 20 4.38 9.68 -16.20
N ALA A 21 4.19 8.51 -16.83
CA ALA A 21 4.90 7.28 -16.50
C ALA A 21 6.45 7.41 -16.58
N ASN A 22 6.95 8.29 -17.45
CA ASN A 22 8.37 8.58 -17.62
C ASN A 22 8.87 9.65 -16.63
N GLY A 23 7.97 10.25 -15.86
CA GLY A 23 8.28 11.36 -14.95
C GLY A 23 8.32 12.72 -15.61
N ASN A 24 7.92 12.85 -16.88
CA ASN A 24 7.78 14.15 -17.54
C ASN A 24 6.50 14.82 -17.08
N TYR A 25 6.51 16.14 -16.95
CA TYR A 25 5.30 16.92 -16.63
C TYR A 25 5.25 18.19 -17.47
N SER A 26 4.04 18.70 -17.64
CA SER A 26 3.79 20.05 -18.14
C SER A 26 2.74 20.70 -17.26
N CYS A 27 3.01 21.91 -16.79
CA CYS A 27 2.04 22.69 -16.06
C CYS A 27 1.04 23.34 -17.02
N ASP A 28 -0.19 23.58 -16.56
CA ASP A 28 -1.28 24.25 -17.27
C ASP A 28 -1.06 25.76 -17.55
N GLY A 29 0.19 26.19 -17.57
CA GLY A 29 0.61 27.54 -17.92
C GLY A 29 2.12 27.74 -17.76
N THR A 30 2.60 28.89 -18.22
CA THR A 30 4.02 29.25 -18.20
C THR A 30 4.24 30.64 -17.61
N PHE A 31 5.44 30.86 -17.05
CA PHE A 31 5.86 32.17 -16.58
C PHE A 31 6.96 32.73 -17.46
N ARG A 32 6.86 34.03 -17.78
CA ARG A 32 7.91 34.76 -18.50
C ARG A 32 9.18 34.96 -17.70
N ASN A 33 9.09 34.96 -16.36
CA ASN A 33 10.27 35.09 -15.50
C ASN A 33 10.24 34.03 -14.37
N PRO A 34 11.33 33.88 -13.59
CA PRO A 34 11.52 32.74 -12.69
C PRO A 34 10.32 32.40 -11.79
N ALA A 35 10.04 31.13 -11.59
CA ALA A 35 8.96 30.64 -10.73
C ALA A 35 9.51 29.68 -9.66
N ASN A 36 8.77 29.57 -8.55
CA ASN A 36 9.01 28.55 -7.54
C ASN A 36 8.31 27.27 -7.95
N TYR A 37 9.03 26.17 -8.06
CA TYR A 37 8.42 24.88 -8.24
C TYR A 37 8.21 24.19 -6.89
N SER A 38 7.21 23.33 -6.81
CA SER A 38 7.02 22.43 -5.69
C SER A 38 6.36 21.13 -6.12
N ILE A 39 6.59 20.08 -5.35
CA ILE A 39 5.88 18.81 -5.44
C ILE A 39 5.01 18.66 -4.20
N ASP A 40 3.76 18.26 -4.42
CA ASP A 40 2.89 17.76 -3.36
C ASP A 40 2.80 16.24 -3.46
N TRP A 41 3.10 15.55 -2.37
CA TRP A 41 2.97 14.10 -2.26
C TRP A 41 1.50 13.67 -2.02
N GLU A 42 0.60 14.06 -2.91
CA GLU A 42 -0.83 13.75 -2.81
C GLU A 42 -1.48 13.46 -4.17
N ARG A 43 -2.60 12.74 -4.10
CA ARG A 43 -3.56 12.51 -5.20
C ARG A 43 -4.98 12.65 -4.67
N TYR A 44 -5.99 12.47 -5.52
CA TYR A 44 -7.37 12.64 -5.08
C TYR A 44 -7.73 11.77 -3.86
N ASP A 45 -7.24 10.52 -3.79
CA ASP A 45 -7.64 9.54 -2.77
C ASP A 45 -6.69 9.44 -1.57
N PHE A 46 -5.43 9.85 -1.70
CA PHE A 46 -4.46 9.80 -0.60
C PHE A 46 -3.54 11.02 -0.56
N ALA A 47 -3.01 11.36 0.63
CA ALA A 47 -1.94 12.34 0.82
C ALA A 47 -0.91 11.87 1.85
N LEU A 48 0.35 12.19 1.58
CA LEU A 48 1.44 12.02 2.54
C LEU A 48 1.52 13.22 3.50
N GLN A 49 1.82 12.93 4.76
CA GLN A 49 2.01 13.93 5.81
C GLN A 49 3.42 13.79 6.41
N ASP A 50 4.11 14.93 6.57
CA ASP A 50 5.40 15.06 7.28
C ASP A 50 5.21 15.49 8.75
N GLY A 51 3.96 15.59 9.22
CA GLY A 51 3.60 16.03 10.56
C GLY A 51 2.14 15.71 10.92
N TRP A 52 1.58 16.38 11.94
CA TRP A 52 0.16 16.21 12.35
C TRP A 52 -0.82 16.97 11.43
N LEU A 53 -0.42 18.13 10.90
CA LEU A 53 -1.28 19.03 10.10
C LEU A 53 -0.71 19.41 8.73
N ASN A 54 0.54 19.04 8.45
CA ASN A 54 1.25 19.51 7.25
C ASN A 54 1.37 18.38 6.22
N GLY A 55 1.11 18.74 4.96
CA GLY A 55 1.39 17.86 3.83
C GLY A 55 2.87 17.88 3.51
N ALA A 56 3.46 16.72 3.23
CA ALA A 56 4.85 16.61 2.82
C ALA A 56 5.02 17.35 1.46
N THR A 57 5.51 18.59 1.51
CA THR A 57 5.66 19.47 0.34
C THR A 57 7.14 19.75 0.11
N TYR A 58 7.65 19.46 -1.08
CA TYR A 58 9.03 19.76 -1.44
C TYR A 58 9.11 20.99 -2.34
N ASN A 59 9.90 22.00 -1.97
CA ASN A 59 10.01 23.26 -2.68
C ASN A 59 11.37 23.39 -3.39
N SER A 60 11.36 23.99 -4.59
CA SER A 60 12.57 24.35 -5.33
C SER A 60 13.05 25.77 -5.00
N LEU A 61 14.25 26.11 -5.48
CA LEU A 61 14.68 27.50 -5.69
C LEU A 61 13.91 28.13 -6.87
N LYS A 62 13.88 29.48 -6.93
CA LYS A 62 13.32 30.22 -8.08
C LYS A 62 14.16 29.98 -9.33
N ILE A 63 13.59 29.34 -10.35
CA ILE A 63 14.30 29.05 -11.59
C ILE A 63 13.49 29.45 -12.84
N THR A 64 14.20 29.67 -13.94
CA THR A 64 13.66 29.72 -15.31
C THR A 64 13.85 28.38 -15.99
N GLY A 65 12.84 27.93 -16.74
CA GLY A 65 12.88 26.65 -17.46
C GLY A 65 12.37 25.47 -16.63
N ASN A 66 12.72 24.26 -17.08
CA ASN A 66 12.22 23.01 -16.52
C ASN A 66 12.91 22.70 -15.19
N TRP A 67 12.11 22.29 -14.19
CA TRP A 67 12.65 21.72 -12.97
C TRP A 67 12.83 20.21 -13.13
N ASN A 68 14.07 19.77 -13.36
CA ASN A 68 14.45 18.36 -13.46
C ASN A 68 15.00 17.90 -12.12
N LEU A 69 14.15 17.26 -11.31
CA LEU A 69 14.50 16.82 -9.96
C LEU A 69 14.85 15.32 -9.94
N ASN A 70 16.02 14.98 -9.41
CA ASN A 70 16.37 13.61 -9.08
C ASN A 70 15.98 13.30 -7.63
N LEU A 71 15.23 12.21 -7.42
CA LEU A 71 14.62 11.82 -6.15
C LEU A 71 15.22 10.50 -5.60
N ASN A 72 16.47 10.21 -5.96
CA ASN A 72 17.15 8.94 -5.68
C ASN A 72 18.04 8.97 -4.42
N SER A 73 17.79 9.88 -3.48
CA SER A 73 18.51 9.92 -2.21
C SER A 73 17.73 10.61 -1.09
N GLY A 74 18.05 10.23 0.15
CA GLY A 74 17.61 10.89 1.37
C GLY A 74 16.09 10.81 1.61
N GLU A 75 15.57 11.83 2.29
CA GLU A 75 14.16 11.91 2.68
C GLU A 75 13.20 11.94 1.48
N GLN A 76 13.64 12.51 0.36
CA GLN A 76 12.81 12.59 -0.84
C GLN A 76 12.66 11.24 -1.54
N GLU A 77 13.67 10.36 -1.49
CA GLU A 77 13.55 8.96 -1.94
C GLU A 77 12.54 8.18 -1.09
N TYR A 78 12.53 8.44 0.22
CA TYR A 78 11.59 7.83 1.14
C TYR A 78 10.14 8.23 0.84
N TYR A 79 9.84 9.54 0.73
CA TYR A 79 8.51 10.01 0.35
C TYR A 79 8.12 9.56 -1.06
N ALA A 80 9.06 9.59 -1.99
CA ALA A 80 8.87 9.07 -3.34
C ALA A 80 8.44 7.61 -3.36
N THR A 81 9.08 6.78 -2.54
CA THR A 81 8.79 5.35 -2.45
C THR A 81 7.40 5.10 -1.86
N ILE A 82 7.05 5.80 -0.78
CA ILE A 82 5.72 5.71 -0.17
C ILE A 82 4.63 6.16 -1.16
N PHE A 83 4.85 7.28 -1.85
CA PHE A 83 3.93 7.78 -2.86
C PHE A 83 3.76 6.77 -4.00
N ARG A 84 4.86 6.17 -4.50
CA ARG A 84 4.80 5.17 -5.58
C ARG A 84 3.99 3.93 -5.18
N ALA A 85 4.13 3.44 -3.95
CA ALA A 85 3.36 2.30 -3.45
C ALA A 85 1.86 2.65 -3.35
N ALA A 86 1.54 3.79 -2.75
CA ALA A 86 0.15 4.27 -2.68
C ALA A 86 -0.45 4.50 -4.08
N TYR A 87 0.28 5.12 -4.99
CA TYR A 87 -0.16 5.35 -6.36
C TYR A 87 -0.41 4.04 -7.12
N HIS A 88 0.44 3.01 -6.93
CA HIS A 88 0.19 1.68 -7.47
C HIS A 88 -1.14 1.13 -6.95
N TYR A 89 -1.31 1.07 -5.62
CA TYR A 89 -2.52 0.50 -5.02
C TYR A 89 -3.78 1.30 -5.40
N TYR A 90 -3.75 2.62 -5.53
CA TYR A 90 -4.96 3.39 -5.87
C TYR A 90 -5.29 3.44 -7.36
N TYR A 91 -4.28 3.51 -8.24
CA TYR A 91 -4.48 3.98 -9.62
C TYR A 91 -3.93 3.07 -10.72
N LYS A 92 -3.14 2.05 -10.39
CA LYS A 92 -2.60 1.11 -11.40
C LYS A 92 -3.36 -0.21 -11.40
N ASP A 93 -3.03 -1.11 -12.31
CA ASP A 93 -3.51 -2.49 -12.23
C ASP A 93 -3.04 -3.13 -10.93
N ILE A 94 -3.97 -3.77 -10.22
CA ILE A 94 -3.74 -4.45 -8.94
C ILE A 94 -4.36 -5.85 -8.95
N ASN A 95 -4.42 -6.48 -10.12
CA ASN A 95 -4.95 -7.84 -10.29
C ASN A 95 -6.42 -7.98 -9.82
N GLY A 96 -7.20 -6.91 -10.01
CA GLY A 96 -8.63 -6.85 -9.67
C GLY A 96 -8.94 -6.70 -8.18
N LEU A 97 -7.95 -6.52 -7.31
CA LEU A 97 -8.15 -6.23 -5.88
C LEU A 97 -9.06 -5.01 -5.65
N ARG A 98 -9.74 -4.97 -4.50
CA ARG A 98 -10.48 -3.76 -4.07
C ARG A 98 -9.50 -2.67 -3.67
N ARG A 99 -9.90 -1.42 -3.89
CA ARG A 99 -9.11 -0.25 -3.51
C ARG A 99 -9.30 0.06 -2.02
N PRO A 100 -8.29 0.65 -1.37
CA PRO A 100 -8.45 1.23 -0.05
C PRO A 100 -9.48 2.37 -0.06
N PRO A 101 -9.91 2.88 1.12
CA PRO A 101 -10.90 3.93 1.22
C PRO A 101 -10.55 5.16 0.38
N GLY A 102 -11.39 5.46 -0.61
CA GLY A 102 -11.23 6.62 -1.48
C GLY A 102 -11.83 7.90 -0.91
N ASN A 103 -11.42 9.03 -1.48
CA ASN A 103 -11.96 10.34 -1.15
C ASN A 103 -13.32 10.54 -1.85
N SER A 104 -14.28 11.15 -1.16
CA SER A 104 -15.59 11.47 -1.74
C SER A 104 -16.19 12.69 -1.05
N PHE A 105 -17.35 13.16 -1.53
CA PHE A 105 -18.05 14.28 -0.91
C PHE A 105 -18.28 14.10 0.61
N PHE A 106 -18.45 12.86 1.08
CA PHE A 106 -18.68 12.53 2.49
C PHE A 106 -17.51 11.78 3.16
N ARG A 107 -16.39 11.54 2.46
CA ARG A 107 -15.24 10.81 3.01
C ARG A 107 -13.96 11.55 2.70
N THR A 108 -13.10 11.71 3.70
CA THR A 108 -11.81 12.36 3.50
C THR A 108 -10.80 11.43 2.87
N GLN A 109 -9.91 12.02 2.07
CA GLN A 109 -8.67 11.44 1.56
C GLN A 109 -7.88 10.69 2.66
N LEU A 110 -7.40 9.48 2.34
CA LEU A 110 -6.56 8.67 3.24
C LEU A 110 -5.25 9.40 3.53
N LYS A 111 -4.86 9.47 4.80
CA LYS A 111 -3.60 10.11 5.22
C LYS A 111 -2.52 9.07 5.50
N ILE A 112 -1.37 9.21 4.85
CA ILE A 112 -0.20 8.36 5.07
C ILE A 112 0.87 9.20 5.73
N ARG A 113 1.11 8.96 7.01
CA ARG A 113 2.11 9.68 7.78
C ARG A 113 3.45 8.98 7.69
N ALA A 114 4.45 9.68 7.16
CA ALA A 114 5.79 9.17 6.98
C ALA A 114 6.70 9.75 8.07
N TYR A 115 7.37 8.89 8.84
CA TYR A 115 8.25 9.30 9.92
C TYR A 115 9.72 9.18 9.51
N PRO A 116 10.44 10.31 9.31
CA PRO A 116 11.86 10.31 8.93
C PRO A 116 12.79 10.22 10.16
N GLN A 117 12.51 9.32 11.10
CA GLN A 117 13.33 9.13 12.30
C GLN A 117 13.87 7.70 12.35
N ASN A 118 15.18 7.58 12.60
CA ASN A 118 15.83 6.31 12.93
C ASN A 118 15.36 5.88 14.32
N LEU A 119 14.30 5.09 14.39
CA LEU A 119 13.95 4.35 15.60
C LEU A 119 14.81 3.08 15.66
N TYR A 120 16.13 3.24 15.71
CA TYR A 120 17.07 2.19 16.10
C TYR A 120 17.16 2.18 17.64
N ASP A 121 16.01 2.06 18.30
CA ASP A 121 15.98 1.80 19.73
C ASP A 121 15.67 0.33 19.92
N GLY A 122 16.67 -0.38 20.45
CA GLY A 122 16.61 -1.81 20.71
C GLY A 122 15.31 -2.14 21.45
N ASN A 123 14.57 -3.13 20.95
CA ASN A 123 13.27 -3.60 21.45
C ASN A 123 12.00 -2.82 21.09
N VAL A 124 12.03 -1.87 20.14
CA VAL A 124 10.77 -1.29 19.60
C VAL A 124 10.64 -1.53 18.09
N LEU A 125 10.88 -2.76 17.64
CA LEU A 125 10.03 -3.28 16.56
C LEU A 125 8.62 -3.23 17.14
N GLY A 126 7.78 -2.31 16.66
CA GLY A 126 6.40 -2.06 17.09
C GLY A 126 5.54 -3.31 17.07
N ARG A 127 5.81 -4.19 18.04
CA ARG A 127 5.05 -5.35 18.46
C ARG A 127 3.88 -4.80 19.26
N HIS A 128 2.74 -5.43 19.02
CA HIS A 128 1.50 -5.32 19.76
C HIS A 128 0.50 -4.30 19.19
N LYS A 129 -0.27 -4.85 18.23
CA LYS A 129 -1.58 -4.45 17.69
C LYS A 129 -1.55 -3.78 16.32
N GLU A 130 -1.89 -4.58 15.32
CA GLU A 130 -2.29 -4.26 13.94
C GLU A 130 -3.25 -3.05 13.92
N GLU A 131 -4.15 -2.99 14.91
CA GLU A 131 -5.10 -1.90 15.20
C GLU A 131 -4.45 -0.51 15.42
N ARG A 132 -3.17 -0.42 15.76
CA ARG A 132 -2.49 0.87 16.05
C ARG A 132 -1.82 1.52 14.84
N ARG A 133 -1.65 0.78 13.73
CA ARG A 133 -1.08 1.30 12.47
C ARG A 133 -2.14 1.77 11.49
N PHE A 134 -3.37 1.29 11.66
CA PHE A 134 -4.52 1.63 10.86
C PHE A 134 -5.66 2.12 11.77
N LEU A 135 -5.84 3.44 11.88
CA LEU A 135 -6.98 4.05 12.58
C LEU A 135 -7.97 4.63 11.57
N GLY A 136 -8.70 3.79 10.82
CA GLY A 136 -9.86 4.13 9.96
C GLY A 136 -9.64 5.12 8.78
N ALA A 137 -8.62 5.97 8.83
CA ALA A 137 -8.29 7.03 7.88
C ALA A 137 -6.81 7.46 7.89
N GLN A 138 -5.98 6.87 8.76
CA GLN A 138 -4.55 7.19 8.86
C GLN A 138 -3.67 5.93 8.94
N ILE A 139 -2.65 5.90 8.08
CA ILE A 139 -1.56 4.91 8.06
C ILE A 139 -0.27 5.58 8.55
N LYS A 140 0.58 4.85 9.28
CA LYS A 140 1.88 5.34 9.76
C LYS A 140 3.02 4.46 9.26
N ILE A 141 4.02 5.07 8.62
CA ILE A 141 5.18 4.38 8.04
C ILE A 141 6.47 4.82 8.77
N TYR A 142 7.23 3.82 9.22
CA TYR A 142 8.44 3.98 10.05
C TYR A 142 9.68 3.32 9.41
N THR A 143 9.71 3.15 8.10
CA THR A 143 10.75 2.41 7.38
C THR A 143 11.87 3.32 6.86
N TYR A 144 11.99 4.53 7.40
CA TYR A 144 13.07 5.45 7.02
C TYR A 144 14.43 4.78 7.23
N THR A 145 15.34 4.92 6.25
CA THR A 145 16.65 4.23 6.11
C THR A 145 16.62 2.77 5.67
N ARG A 146 15.45 2.12 5.60
CA ARG A 146 15.34 0.80 4.96
C ARG A 146 15.44 0.93 3.44
N LEU A 147 15.71 -0.19 2.78
CA LEU A 147 15.71 -0.25 1.31
C LEU A 147 14.37 0.21 0.73
N ALA A 148 14.39 0.76 -0.48
CA ALA A 148 13.17 1.22 -1.14
C ALA A 148 12.14 0.09 -1.32
N GLU A 149 12.60 -1.13 -1.64
CA GLU A 149 11.76 -2.32 -1.72
C GLU A 149 11.02 -2.61 -0.39
N ASP A 150 11.73 -2.58 0.74
CA ASP A 150 11.14 -2.78 2.07
C ASP A 150 10.08 -1.73 2.43
N THR A 151 10.36 -0.46 2.13
CA THR A 151 9.42 0.63 2.37
C THR A 151 8.21 0.47 1.47
N TYR A 152 8.43 0.14 0.20
CA TYR A 152 7.38 -0.07 -0.78
C TYR A 152 6.43 -1.19 -0.35
N SER A 153 6.97 -2.34 -0.01
CA SER A 153 6.21 -3.53 0.37
C SER A 153 5.43 -3.30 1.67
N THR A 154 6.06 -2.64 2.66
CA THR A 154 5.39 -2.23 3.91
C THR A 154 4.18 -1.34 3.63
N VAL A 155 4.30 -0.35 2.73
CA VAL A 155 3.17 0.53 2.39
C VAL A 155 2.04 -0.26 1.72
N ILE A 156 2.36 -1.21 0.84
CA ILE A 156 1.35 -2.10 0.24
C ILE A 156 0.63 -2.93 1.30
N HIS A 157 1.36 -3.50 2.27
CA HIS A 157 0.81 -4.28 3.38
C HIS A 157 -0.21 -3.47 4.19
N GLU A 158 0.17 -2.26 4.61
CA GLU A 158 -0.70 -1.39 5.41
C GLU A 158 -1.92 -0.91 4.59
N LEU A 159 -1.77 -0.69 3.28
CA LEU A 159 -2.90 -0.38 2.39
C LEU A 159 -3.82 -1.59 2.16
N ALA A 160 -3.30 -2.81 2.23
CA ALA A 160 -4.11 -4.01 2.16
C ALA A 160 -5.00 -4.18 3.40
N HIS A 161 -4.51 -3.82 4.59
CA HIS A 161 -5.36 -3.70 5.78
C HIS A 161 -6.46 -2.65 5.57
N ALA A 162 -6.11 -1.48 5.04
CA ALA A 162 -7.08 -0.43 4.77
C ALA A 162 -8.17 -0.86 3.76
N SER A 163 -7.76 -1.57 2.69
CA SER A 163 -8.69 -2.16 1.73
C SER A 163 -9.58 -3.20 2.38
N HIS A 164 -9.02 -4.09 3.21
CA HIS A 164 -9.79 -5.10 3.94
C HIS A 164 -10.82 -4.46 4.87
N TRP A 165 -10.44 -3.46 5.65
CA TRP A 165 -11.38 -2.69 6.47
C TRP A 165 -12.52 -2.08 5.64
N ASN A 166 -12.21 -1.53 4.46
CA ASN A 166 -13.21 -0.95 3.54
C ASN A 166 -14.18 -1.99 2.94
N MET A 167 -13.93 -3.29 3.10
CA MET A 167 -14.83 -4.36 2.66
C MET A 167 -16.00 -4.60 3.63
N TRP A 168 -15.86 -4.15 4.88
CA TRP A 168 -16.84 -4.28 5.95
C TRP A 168 -17.85 -3.14 5.93
N ARG A 169 -19.09 -3.43 6.35
CA ARG A 169 -20.14 -2.40 6.48
C ARG A 169 -20.03 -1.65 7.80
N GLU A 170 -19.58 -2.34 8.84
CA GLU A 170 -19.38 -1.83 10.19
C GLU A 170 -17.92 -2.08 10.57
N ALA A 171 -17.21 -1.05 11.04
CA ALA A 171 -15.78 -1.14 11.35
C ALA A 171 -15.50 -2.15 12.47
N ASP A 172 -16.41 -2.28 13.43
CA ASP A 172 -16.32 -3.20 14.57
C ASP A 172 -16.16 -4.66 14.10
N ASP A 173 -16.76 -5.03 12.96
CA ASP A 173 -16.63 -6.38 12.43
C ASP A 173 -15.22 -6.72 11.94
N PHE A 174 -14.48 -5.71 11.44
CA PHE A 174 -13.09 -5.88 11.06
C PHE A 174 -12.20 -6.02 12.30
N ASP A 175 -12.48 -5.25 13.35
CA ASP A 175 -11.70 -5.31 14.59
C ASP A 175 -11.85 -6.68 15.27
N ASP A 176 -13.06 -7.26 15.24
CA ASP A 176 -13.35 -8.62 15.70
C ASP A 176 -12.73 -9.74 14.84
N THR A 177 -12.21 -9.42 13.65
CA THR A 177 -11.59 -10.43 12.78
C THR A 177 -10.26 -10.89 13.37
N GLU A 178 -10.01 -12.20 13.35
CA GLU A 178 -8.76 -12.79 13.82
C GLU A 178 -7.54 -12.10 13.17
N SER A 179 -6.60 -11.66 14.01
CA SER A 179 -5.34 -11.03 13.58
C SER A 179 -4.61 -11.82 12.50
N ARG A 180 -4.58 -13.14 12.63
CA ARG A 180 -3.99 -14.04 11.64
C ARG A 180 -4.58 -13.86 10.25
N ILE A 181 -5.90 -13.67 10.12
CA ILE A 181 -6.54 -13.42 8.83
C ILE A 181 -6.12 -12.06 8.28
N LYS A 182 -6.15 -11.01 9.13
CA LYS A 182 -5.80 -9.64 8.75
C LYS A 182 -4.37 -9.59 8.19
N GLU A 183 -3.42 -10.21 8.88
CA GLU A 183 -2.01 -10.22 8.50
C GLU A 183 -1.69 -11.15 7.34
N SER A 184 -2.29 -12.34 7.30
CA SER A 184 -2.08 -13.28 6.19
C SER A 184 -2.61 -12.74 4.87
N TRP A 185 -3.77 -12.08 4.91
CA TRP A 185 -4.31 -11.37 3.76
C TRP A 185 -3.38 -10.25 3.28
N ALA A 186 -2.97 -9.37 4.21
CA ALA A 186 -2.10 -8.25 3.87
C ALA A 186 -0.73 -8.71 3.35
N ALA A 187 -0.16 -9.77 3.92
CA ALA A 187 1.09 -10.37 3.47
C ALA A 187 0.99 -10.95 2.04
N GLY A 188 -0.14 -11.57 1.70
CA GLY A 188 -0.40 -12.06 0.35
C GLY A 188 -0.50 -10.92 -0.69
N VAL A 189 -1.19 -9.84 -0.34
CA VAL A 189 -1.28 -8.64 -1.19
C VAL A 189 0.08 -7.96 -1.34
N GLU A 190 0.85 -7.85 -0.24
CA GLU A 190 2.23 -7.35 -0.26
C GLU A 190 3.09 -8.14 -1.25
N TRP A 191 3.08 -9.47 -1.13
CA TRP A 191 3.83 -10.34 -2.04
C TRP A 191 3.38 -10.15 -3.49
N ASN A 192 2.07 -10.10 -3.74
CA ASN A 192 1.54 -10.05 -5.10
C ASN A 192 1.84 -8.72 -5.81
N LEU A 193 1.57 -7.58 -5.17
CA LEU A 193 1.75 -6.27 -5.80
C LEU A 193 3.20 -5.78 -5.77
N SER A 194 3.97 -6.14 -4.73
CA SER A 194 5.39 -5.74 -4.70
C SER A 194 6.17 -6.40 -5.83
N ARG A 195 5.83 -7.64 -6.19
CA ARG A 195 6.48 -8.37 -7.29
C ARG A 195 6.23 -7.78 -8.69
N SER A 196 5.18 -6.98 -8.87
CA SER A 196 4.96 -6.23 -10.11
C SER A 196 5.99 -5.10 -10.32
N VAL A 197 6.67 -4.67 -9.25
CA VAL A 197 7.70 -3.61 -9.28
C VAL A 197 9.10 -4.18 -8.98
N TYR A 198 9.18 -5.15 -8.09
CA TYR A 198 10.40 -5.82 -7.63
C TYR A 198 10.25 -7.33 -7.86
N PRO A 199 10.56 -7.87 -9.06
CA PRO A 199 10.22 -9.25 -9.43
C PRO A 199 10.79 -10.34 -8.51
N ASN A 200 11.91 -10.03 -7.84
CA ASN A 200 12.62 -10.90 -6.91
C ASN A 200 12.20 -10.69 -5.44
N TYR A 201 11.21 -9.84 -5.17
CA TYR A 201 10.71 -9.60 -3.84
C TYR A 201 10.26 -10.91 -3.19
N SER A 202 10.69 -11.10 -1.95
CA SER A 202 10.30 -12.22 -1.10
C SER A 202 10.13 -11.74 0.34
N ARG A 203 9.27 -12.42 1.10
CA ARG A 203 9.16 -12.21 2.56
C ARG A 203 9.22 -13.53 3.29
N GLY A 204 9.64 -13.47 4.55
CA GLY A 204 9.51 -14.58 5.47
C GLY A 204 8.06 -14.75 5.93
N PHE A 205 7.62 -16.00 5.99
CA PHE A 205 6.32 -16.41 6.54
C PHE A 205 6.48 -17.14 7.87
N GLY A 206 5.47 -17.06 8.73
CA GLY A 206 5.44 -17.67 10.05
C GLY A 206 4.10 -17.47 10.75
N ASN A 207 4.08 -17.51 12.09
CA ASN A 207 2.84 -17.59 12.88
C ASN A 207 1.93 -16.35 12.79
N VAL A 208 2.47 -15.18 12.47
CA VAL A 208 1.70 -13.92 12.34
C VAL A 208 1.35 -13.64 10.88
N TYR A 209 2.35 -13.77 10.01
CA TYR A 209 2.21 -13.54 8.57
C TYR A 209 2.33 -14.89 7.86
N THR A 210 1.22 -15.56 7.64
CA THR A 210 1.23 -16.90 7.04
C THR A 210 1.46 -16.82 5.53
N GLY A 211 1.98 -17.90 4.94
CA GLY A 211 2.11 -18.05 3.50
C GLY A 211 0.80 -18.40 2.78
N VAL A 212 -0.32 -18.57 3.51
CA VAL A 212 -1.55 -19.19 2.98
C VAL A 212 -2.04 -18.58 1.66
N VAL A 213 -1.94 -17.26 1.50
CA VAL A 213 -2.41 -16.58 0.29
C VAL A 213 -1.43 -16.78 -0.87
N VAL A 214 -0.13 -16.82 -0.58
CA VAL A 214 0.90 -17.06 -1.58
C VAL A 214 0.81 -18.49 -2.07
N ASP A 215 0.75 -19.46 -1.16
CA ASP A 215 0.61 -20.89 -1.45
C ASP A 215 -0.68 -21.23 -2.24
N MET A 216 -1.70 -20.35 -2.23
CA MET A 216 -2.90 -20.53 -3.07
C MET A 216 -2.74 -20.00 -4.49
N ILE A 217 -1.79 -19.08 -4.71
CA ILE A 217 -1.59 -18.34 -5.96
C ILE A 217 -0.38 -18.86 -6.74
N ASP A 218 0.72 -19.17 -6.06
CA ASP A 218 1.91 -19.68 -6.71
C ASP A 218 1.71 -21.12 -7.21
N GLY A 219 2.71 -21.62 -7.94
CA GLY A 219 2.65 -22.99 -8.45
C GLY A 219 2.99 -23.98 -7.33
N LEU A 220 2.59 -25.24 -7.52
CA LEU A 220 2.80 -26.32 -6.53
C LEU A 220 4.22 -26.31 -5.92
N GLY A 221 4.32 -25.97 -4.63
CA GLY A 221 5.57 -25.75 -3.92
C GLY A 221 5.64 -26.52 -2.61
N GLY A 222 6.28 -27.70 -2.59
CA GLY A 222 6.44 -28.46 -1.34
C GLY A 222 5.13 -29.12 -0.87
N THR A 223 4.66 -28.79 0.34
CA THR A 223 3.60 -29.55 1.06
C THR A 223 2.19 -28.94 0.99
N ASP A 224 2.03 -27.72 0.47
CA ASP A 224 0.73 -27.03 0.41
C ASP A 224 -0.20 -27.62 -0.65
N GLN A 225 0.35 -28.09 -1.78
CA GLN A 225 -0.37 -28.78 -2.88
C GLN A 225 -1.63 -28.04 -3.36
N VAL A 226 -1.68 -26.72 -3.19
CA VAL A 226 -2.76 -25.85 -3.65
C VAL A 226 -2.20 -24.93 -4.72
N GLU A 227 -2.95 -24.66 -5.78
CA GLU A 227 -2.60 -23.67 -6.79
C GLU A 227 -3.85 -23.21 -7.57
N GLY A 228 -3.67 -22.19 -8.41
CA GLY A 228 -4.69 -21.79 -9.41
C GLY A 228 -5.81 -20.93 -8.85
N TYR A 229 -5.67 -20.39 -7.63
CA TYR A 229 -6.52 -19.30 -7.17
C TYR A 229 -5.93 -17.96 -7.61
N THR A 230 -6.80 -17.05 -8.03
CA THR A 230 -6.44 -15.65 -8.21
C THR A 230 -6.54 -14.91 -6.87
N ILE A 231 -5.73 -13.86 -6.68
CA ILE A 231 -5.82 -13.02 -5.49
C ILE A 231 -7.21 -12.39 -5.32
N ARG A 232 -7.90 -12.12 -6.44
CA ARG A 232 -9.28 -11.64 -6.47
C ARG A 232 -10.25 -12.65 -5.88
N GLN A 233 -10.14 -13.93 -6.25
CA GLN A 233 -11.00 -14.98 -5.71
C GLN A 233 -10.83 -15.11 -4.20
N ILE A 234 -9.57 -15.08 -3.73
CA ILE A 234 -9.22 -15.14 -2.31
C ILE A 234 -9.82 -13.93 -1.55
N GLU A 235 -9.72 -12.71 -2.10
CA GLU A 235 -10.34 -11.50 -1.53
C GLU A 235 -11.87 -11.62 -1.41
N ASP A 236 -12.51 -12.12 -2.47
CA ASP A 236 -13.95 -12.28 -2.51
C ASP A 236 -14.47 -13.32 -1.52
N ALA A 237 -13.65 -14.33 -1.20
CA ALA A 237 -13.92 -15.28 -0.14
C ALA A 237 -13.60 -14.74 1.26
N LEU A 238 -12.72 -13.74 1.38
CA LEU A 238 -12.40 -13.12 2.66
C LEU A 238 -13.53 -12.23 3.20
N ARG A 239 -14.28 -11.59 2.29
CA ARG A 239 -15.31 -10.61 2.66
C ARG A 239 -16.32 -11.17 3.68
N GLY A 240 -16.40 -10.53 4.85
CA GLY A 240 -17.36 -10.89 5.89
C GLY A 240 -16.92 -12.07 6.76
N LYS A 241 -15.66 -12.51 6.69
CA LYS A 241 -15.16 -13.67 7.43
C LYS A 241 -14.25 -13.24 8.57
N LYS A 242 -14.67 -13.60 9.79
CA LYS A 242 -13.96 -13.25 11.03
C LYS A 242 -12.99 -14.34 11.51
N SER A 243 -13.16 -15.60 11.08
CA SER A 243 -12.34 -16.74 11.55
C SER A 243 -11.64 -17.51 10.42
N TRP A 244 -10.48 -18.09 10.75
CA TRP A 244 -9.60 -18.81 9.83
C TRP A 244 -10.34 -19.90 9.04
N ILE A 245 -11.10 -20.72 9.77
CA ILE A 245 -11.90 -21.82 9.21
C ILE A 245 -13.02 -21.29 8.32
N ASN A 246 -13.73 -20.24 8.73
CA ASN A 246 -14.82 -19.67 7.94
C ASN A 246 -14.32 -19.05 6.63
N TRP A 247 -13.09 -18.52 6.61
CA TRP A 247 -12.48 -18.03 5.38
C TRP A 247 -12.16 -19.18 4.42
N ARG A 248 -11.48 -20.23 4.89
CA ARG A 248 -11.20 -21.45 4.13
C ARG A 248 -12.47 -22.04 3.50
N ASP A 249 -13.48 -22.28 4.33
CA ASP A 249 -14.71 -22.93 3.88
C ASP A 249 -15.45 -22.06 2.86
N ASN A 250 -15.35 -20.73 2.99
CA ASN A 250 -15.91 -19.81 2.00
C ASN A 250 -15.15 -19.81 0.67
N ILE A 251 -13.83 -20.10 0.66
CA ILE A 251 -13.07 -20.30 -0.58
C ILE A 251 -13.61 -21.54 -1.29
N LYS A 252 -13.69 -22.68 -0.59
CA LYS A 252 -14.22 -23.96 -1.10
C LYS A 252 -15.65 -23.81 -1.65
N ASN A 253 -16.50 -23.08 -0.94
CA ASN A 253 -17.91 -22.92 -1.35
C ASN A 253 -18.11 -21.99 -2.55
N LYS A 254 -17.17 -21.06 -2.81
CA LYS A 254 -17.32 -20.05 -3.86
C LYS A 254 -16.71 -20.44 -5.19
N TYR A 255 -15.65 -21.23 -5.17
CA TYR A 255 -14.84 -21.51 -6.35
C TYR A 255 -14.57 -22.99 -6.47
N ASN A 256 -14.95 -23.54 -7.61
CA ASN A 256 -14.49 -24.86 -8.03
C ASN A 256 -13.04 -24.72 -8.52
N ASN A 257 -12.10 -25.39 -7.84
CA ASN A 257 -10.69 -25.42 -8.21
C ASN A 257 -10.14 -26.84 -8.05
N GLY A 258 -9.29 -27.28 -8.99
CA GLY A 258 -8.77 -28.66 -9.03
C GLY A 258 -7.94 -29.08 -7.81
N THR A 259 -7.50 -28.13 -6.98
CA THR A 259 -6.71 -28.35 -5.76
C THR A 259 -7.47 -28.01 -4.47
N GLU A 260 -8.77 -27.70 -4.54
CA GLU A 260 -9.59 -27.30 -3.38
C GLU A 260 -9.61 -28.31 -2.22
N ASN A 261 -9.44 -29.59 -2.52
CA ASN A 261 -9.36 -30.67 -1.53
C ASN A 261 -8.12 -30.56 -0.62
N ASN A 262 -7.09 -29.81 -1.04
CA ASN A 262 -5.87 -29.59 -0.27
C ASN A 262 -5.94 -28.34 0.62
N LEU A 263 -7.00 -27.51 0.50
CA LEU A 263 -7.17 -26.30 1.31
C LEU A 263 -7.23 -26.59 2.82
N ASP A 264 -7.79 -27.74 3.22
CA ASP A 264 -7.82 -28.11 4.65
C ASP A 264 -6.40 -28.34 5.18
N ALA A 265 -5.56 -29.06 4.43
CA ALA A 265 -4.17 -29.30 4.80
C ALA A 265 -3.34 -28.00 4.81
N LEU A 266 -3.54 -27.15 3.80
CA LEU A 266 -2.88 -25.84 3.72
C LEU A 266 -3.24 -24.95 4.92
N PHE A 267 -4.53 -24.79 5.23
CA PHE A 267 -4.94 -23.95 6.36
C PHE A 267 -4.48 -24.52 7.70
N ASN A 268 -4.47 -25.84 7.87
CA ASN A 268 -3.95 -26.49 9.07
C ASN A 268 -2.43 -26.31 9.23
N ARG A 269 -1.67 -26.32 8.12
CA ARG A 269 -0.21 -26.05 8.15
C ARG A 269 0.11 -24.69 8.74
N TRP A 270 -0.75 -23.71 8.49
CA TRP A 270 -0.61 -22.35 9.00
C TRP A 270 -1.40 -22.09 10.29
N ASP A 271 -1.97 -23.14 10.89
CA ASP A 271 -2.71 -23.11 12.15
C ASP A 271 -1.80 -23.50 13.33
N PHE A 272 -1.02 -22.52 13.80
CA PHE A 272 -0.08 -22.65 14.93
C PHE A 272 -0.64 -22.10 16.25
#